data_AF-A0A1M4RYX7-F1
#
_entry.id   AF-A0A1M4RYX7-F1
#
_cell.length_a   1.000
_cell.length_b   1.000
_cell.length_c   1.000
_cell.angle_alpha   90.00
_cell.angle_beta   90.00
_cell.angle_gamma   90.00
#
_symmetry.space_group_name_H-M   'P 1'
#
loop_
_entity.id
_entity.type
_entity.pdbx_description
1 polymer ?
#
loop_
_entity_poly.entity_id
_entity_poly.type
_entity_poly.pdbx_seq_one_letter_code
_entity_poly.pdbx_strand_id
1 'polypeptide(L)'
;MSEYFGGKRGQAAPRGLPESGRSEPWTPFPGRRPDTVSSADIPGRSRPRERSHGRHVAPPAPEHVRFGLPFNDILPLWHDGADITWHRPADAVDFASILGLGYVQTEPGPTATPNGWQELVETATLLPAAPDSDDGPVLQLRAATPAGRRAINDPGDGAPIRLSPALPAQEAMGVASGLDHTRFAVHIGRLMLRAARDGAILLFTLRAPRDPEAHHLLSVPSEVDARQVMHFHLGTLLDMDDGAWAHAKRADNMTLLDLDIPYQSLLSKSGQVGQGLELERLTDMARPVVECLLRPGFPFALGFSVILHER
;
A
#
# COMPACT_ATOMS: atom_id res chain seq x y z
N MET A 1 -23.35 -44.63 7.30
CA MET A 1 -24.71 -44.06 7.32
C MET A 1 -24.67 -42.82 6.44
N SER A 2 -24.95 -43.02 5.14
CA SER A 2 -26.18 -42.55 4.45
C SER A 2 -26.20 -41.03 4.30
N GLU A 3 -25.82 -40.47 3.14
CA GLU A 3 -26.59 -40.36 1.87
C GLU A 3 -27.60 -39.20 1.88
N TYR A 4 -27.92 -38.72 0.67
CA TYR A 4 -28.78 -37.58 0.25
C TYR A 4 -27.97 -36.27 0.01
N PHE A 5 -27.78 -35.75 -1.21
CA PHE A 5 -28.46 -35.93 -2.50
C PHE A 5 -27.48 -35.76 -3.68
N GLY A 6 -27.70 -36.54 -4.75
CA GLY A 6 -27.10 -36.32 -6.06
C GLY A 6 -28.14 -36.37 -7.18
N GLY A 7 -27.80 -35.75 -8.32
CA GLY A 7 -28.43 -35.92 -9.64
C GLY A 7 -29.15 -34.67 -10.15
N LYS A 8 -29.05 -34.24 -11.42
CA LYS A 8 -28.51 -34.83 -12.65
C LYS A 8 -28.27 -33.75 -13.72
N ARG A 9 -27.39 -34.09 -14.68
CA ARG A 9 -26.97 -33.38 -15.90
C ARG A 9 -28.10 -33.12 -16.92
N GLY A 10 -27.90 -32.08 -17.74
CA GLY A 10 -27.99 -32.20 -19.21
C GLY A 10 -28.64 -31.04 -19.98
N GLN A 11 -27.85 -30.28 -20.76
CA GLN A 11 -27.92 -30.15 -22.23
C GLN A 11 -27.26 -28.86 -22.76
N ALA A 12 -26.59 -29.00 -23.89
CA ALA A 12 -25.84 -27.98 -24.62
C ALA A 12 -26.69 -27.18 -25.63
N ALA A 13 -26.10 -26.04 -26.03
CA ALA A 13 -26.46 -24.93 -26.93
C ALA A 13 -26.98 -25.30 -28.36
N PRO A 14 -27.12 -24.39 -29.37
CA PRO A 14 -26.93 -22.92 -29.44
C PRO A 14 -27.97 -22.13 -30.30
N ARG A 15 -28.08 -20.80 -30.12
CA ARG A 15 -28.58 -19.80 -31.10
C ARG A 15 -27.98 -18.45 -30.68
N GLY A 16 -27.42 -17.57 -31.49
CA GLY A 16 -27.34 -17.38 -32.93
C GLY A 16 -27.11 -15.87 -33.11
N LEU A 17 -25.93 -15.47 -33.58
CA LEU A 17 -25.60 -14.08 -33.95
C LEU A 17 -26.40 -13.68 -35.19
N PRO A 18 -26.85 -12.42 -35.34
CA PRO A 18 -27.13 -11.86 -36.64
C PRO A 18 -25.93 -11.06 -37.16
N GLU A 19 -25.66 -11.28 -38.45
CA GLU A 19 -24.66 -10.63 -39.28
C GLU A 19 -24.91 -9.14 -39.52
N SER A 20 -23.81 -8.49 -39.86
CA SER A 20 -23.67 -7.18 -40.49
C SER A 20 -24.49 -6.98 -41.77
N GLY A 21 -25.12 -5.80 -41.90
CA GLY A 21 -25.59 -5.24 -43.16
C GLY A 21 -25.29 -3.74 -43.24
N ARG A 22 -24.43 -3.35 -44.18
CA ARG A 22 -24.04 -1.96 -44.49
C ARG A 22 -25.17 -1.18 -45.17
N SER A 23 -25.32 0.12 -44.86
CA SER A 23 -25.47 1.20 -45.87
C SER A 23 -25.31 2.58 -45.22
N GLU A 24 -24.55 3.44 -45.91
CA GLU A 24 -24.01 4.75 -45.56
C GLU A 24 -25.05 5.91 -45.68
N PRO A 25 -24.66 7.18 -45.89
CA PRO A 25 -24.07 8.16 -44.96
C PRO A 25 -24.95 9.42 -44.83
N TRP A 26 -24.90 10.13 -43.70
CA TRP A 26 -25.51 11.46 -43.61
C TRP A 26 -24.48 12.54 -43.96
N THR A 27 -24.69 13.19 -45.11
CA THR A 27 -23.96 14.37 -45.58
C THR A 27 -24.59 15.68 -45.07
N PRO A 28 -23.83 16.79 -45.08
CA PRO A 28 -24.18 18.06 -44.42
C PRO A 28 -24.71 19.15 -45.39
N PHE A 29 -25.61 20.02 -44.87
CA PHE A 29 -26.08 21.35 -45.36
C PHE A 29 -26.68 21.48 -46.79
N PRO A 30 -27.74 22.31 -46.98
CA PRO A 30 -27.59 23.75 -47.33
C PRO A 30 -28.76 24.62 -46.76
N GLY A 31 -28.78 25.95 -46.68
CA GLY A 31 -27.95 27.07 -47.12
C GLY A 31 -28.85 28.33 -47.29
N ARG A 32 -28.29 29.52 -47.00
CA ARG A 32 -28.64 30.88 -47.54
C ARG A 32 -29.94 31.59 -47.04
N ARG A 33 -30.02 32.92 -46.82
CA ARG A 33 -29.14 34.12 -46.98
C ARG A 33 -29.89 35.38 -46.38
N PRO A 34 -29.52 36.67 -46.62
CA PRO A 34 -28.84 37.57 -45.67
C PRO A 34 -29.61 38.89 -45.34
N ASP A 35 -28.87 39.83 -44.73
CA ASP A 35 -29.03 41.30 -44.68
C ASP A 35 -29.47 41.89 -43.34
N THR A 36 -28.52 42.52 -42.63
CA THR A 36 -28.41 43.98 -42.69
C THR A 36 -27.11 44.45 -42.03
N VAL A 37 -26.39 45.31 -42.75
CA VAL A 37 -25.25 46.09 -42.28
C VAL A 37 -25.81 47.27 -41.48
N SER A 38 -25.26 47.56 -40.30
CA SER A 38 -25.23 48.92 -39.80
C SER A 38 -23.92 49.19 -39.08
N SER A 39 -23.19 50.14 -39.66
CA SER A 39 -21.92 50.69 -39.23
C SER A 39 -22.12 51.67 -38.07
N ALA A 40 -21.23 51.66 -37.08
CA ALA A 40 -20.84 52.82 -36.30
C ALA A 40 -19.59 52.48 -35.47
N ASP A 41 -18.43 52.60 -36.11
CA ASP A 41 -17.14 52.75 -35.44
C ASP A 41 -17.11 54.08 -34.68
N ILE A 42 -16.88 54.03 -33.37
CA ILE A 42 -16.50 55.20 -32.55
C ILE A 42 -15.08 54.93 -32.03
N PRO A 43 -14.05 55.64 -32.53
CA PRO A 43 -12.70 55.52 -32.00
C PRO A 43 -12.56 56.36 -30.72
N GLY A 44 -12.01 55.77 -29.66
CA GLY A 44 -11.54 56.54 -28.49
C GLY A 44 -12.13 56.21 -27.11
N ARG A 45 -12.60 54.99 -26.86
CA ARG A 45 -12.79 54.51 -25.46
C ARG A 45 -11.94 53.29 -25.18
N SER A 46 -10.85 53.52 -24.47
CA SER A 46 -10.09 52.51 -23.75
C SER A 46 -11.05 51.64 -22.92
N ARG A 47 -11.28 50.41 -23.37
CA ARG A 47 -11.96 49.41 -22.54
C ARG A 47 -11.06 49.17 -21.32
N PRO A 48 -11.58 49.17 -20.09
CA PRO A 48 -10.82 48.63 -18.98
C PRO A 48 -10.47 47.20 -19.37
N ARG A 49 -9.19 46.84 -19.31
CA ARG A 49 -8.79 45.43 -19.31
C ARG A 49 -9.65 44.77 -18.23
N GLU A 50 -10.65 43.99 -18.64
CA GLU A 50 -11.18 42.93 -17.81
C GLU A 50 -9.96 42.10 -17.45
N ARG A 51 -9.48 42.29 -16.22
CA ARG A 51 -8.64 41.30 -15.58
C ARG A 51 -9.52 40.07 -15.59
N SER A 52 -9.24 39.16 -16.51
CA SER A 52 -9.59 37.77 -16.39
C SER A 52 -9.20 37.40 -14.96
N HIS A 53 -10.20 37.38 -14.08
CA HIS A 53 -10.08 36.74 -12.79
C HIS A 53 -9.91 35.28 -13.14
N GLY A 54 -8.64 34.87 -13.31
CA GLY A 54 -8.26 33.48 -13.37
C GLY A 54 -9.04 32.81 -12.25
N ARG A 55 -9.89 31.87 -12.63
CA ARG A 55 -10.73 31.12 -11.70
C ARG A 55 -9.75 30.56 -10.67
N HIS A 56 -9.73 31.14 -9.47
CA HIS A 56 -8.95 30.59 -8.37
C HIS A 56 -9.56 29.22 -8.10
N VAL A 57 -9.01 28.19 -8.74
CA VAL A 57 -9.29 26.82 -8.39
C VAL A 57 -8.77 26.69 -6.97
N ALA A 58 -9.68 26.50 -6.02
CA ALA A 58 -9.28 26.26 -4.64
C ALA A 58 -8.28 25.09 -4.66
N PRO A 59 -7.18 25.18 -3.89
CA PRO A 59 -6.26 24.06 -3.78
C PRO A 59 -7.04 22.80 -3.38
N PRO A 60 -6.61 21.61 -3.83
CA PRO A 60 -7.28 20.38 -3.45
C PRO A 60 -7.42 20.28 -1.93
N ALA A 61 -8.47 19.62 -1.45
CA ALA A 61 -8.61 19.39 -0.03
C ALA A 61 -7.50 18.44 0.46
N PRO A 62 -7.10 18.53 1.75
CA PRO A 62 -6.33 17.48 2.39
C PRO A 62 -7.01 16.11 2.20
N GLU A 63 -6.21 15.11 1.88
CA GLU A 63 -6.66 13.75 1.65
C GLU A 63 -6.23 12.82 2.79
N HIS A 64 -7.04 11.81 3.10
CA HIS A 64 -6.66 10.74 4.02
C HIS A 64 -6.05 9.59 3.23
N VAL A 65 -4.91 9.06 3.66
CA VAL A 65 -4.21 7.99 2.96
C VAL A 65 -3.75 6.90 3.91
N ARG A 66 -3.69 5.67 3.38
CA ARG A 66 -3.07 4.51 4.03
C ARG A 66 -1.69 4.25 3.43
N PHE A 67 -0.86 3.54 4.16
CA PHE A 67 0.47 3.17 3.67
C PHE A 67 0.46 1.79 3.02
N GLY A 68 1.08 1.72 1.84
CA GLY A 68 1.63 0.45 1.38
C GLY A 68 2.95 0.15 2.07
N LEU A 69 3.52 -1.01 1.77
CA LEU A 69 4.79 -1.45 2.33
C LEU A 69 5.96 -0.69 1.68
N PRO A 70 6.78 0.06 2.44
CA PRO A 70 7.94 0.76 1.89
C PRO A 70 8.99 -0.17 1.29
N PHE A 71 9.62 0.26 0.20
CA PHE A 71 10.69 -0.47 -0.46
C PHE A 71 11.57 0.50 -1.25
N ASN A 72 12.88 0.25 -1.40
CA ASN A 72 13.78 1.09 -2.23
C ASN A 72 13.67 2.61 -1.99
N ASP A 73 13.49 3.04 -0.73
CA ASP A 73 13.27 4.44 -0.34
C ASP A 73 12.01 5.09 -0.99
N ILE A 74 11.10 4.25 -1.50
CA ILE A 74 9.79 4.60 -2.04
C ILE A 74 8.71 4.30 -1.01
N LEU A 75 7.81 5.26 -0.84
CA LEU A 75 6.59 5.13 -0.06
C LEU A 75 5.40 4.99 -1.01
N PRO A 76 4.72 3.83 -1.02
CA PRO A 76 3.41 3.71 -1.65
C PRO A 76 2.34 4.33 -0.76
N LEU A 77 1.51 5.20 -1.32
CA LEU A 77 0.32 5.75 -0.68
C LEU A 77 -0.92 5.14 -1.32
N TRP A 78 -1.79 4.61 -0.48
CA TRP A 78 -3.06 4.02 -0.87
C TRP A 78 -4.15 5.05 -0.61
N HIS A 79 -4.73 5.54 -1.70
CA HIS A 79 -5.80 6.54 -1.67
C HIS A 79 -7.15 5.88 -1.35
N ASP A 80 -8.12 6.72 -1.00
CA ASP A 80 -9.52 6.31 -0.88
C ASP A 80 -10.06 5.91 -2.27
N GLY A 81 -10.01 4.61 -2.56
CA GLY A 81 -10.36 4.04 -3.86
C GLY A 81 -9.36 2.98 -4.31
N ALA A 82 -9.17 2.86 -5.62
CA ALA A 82 -8.26 1.88 -6.23
C ALA A 82 -6.87 2.46 -6.57
N ASP A 83 -6.66 3.76 -6.34
CA ASP A 83 -5.44 4.46 -6.76
C ASP A 83 -4.30 4.26 -5.74
N ILE A 84 -3.10 4.06 -6.29
CA ILE A 84 -1.84 4.02 -5.53
C ILE A 84 -0.90 5.01 -6.19
N THR A 85 -0.26 5.86 -5.39
CA THR A 85 0.86 6.70 -5.84
C THR A 85 2.14 6.30 -5.12
N TRP A 86 3.28 6.61 -5.74
CA TRP A 86 4.60 6.29 -5.22
C TRP A 86 5.43 7.55 -5.10
N HIS A 87 6.09 7.72 -3.96
CA HIS A 87 6.81 8.94 -3.66
C HIS A 87 8.15 8.64 -3.00
N ARG A 88 9.13 9.53 -3.16
CA ARG A 88 10.34 9.56 -2.34
C ARG A 88 10.26 10.69 -1.31
N PRO A 89 10.78 10.51 -0.09
CA PRO A 89 10.92 11.61 0.84
C PRO A 89 12.03 12.56 0.36
N ALA A 90 11.77 13.86 0.38
CA ALA A 90 12.76 14.87 -0.02
C ALA A 90 13.95 14.95 0.95
N ASP A 91 13.69 14.71 2.25
CA ASP A 91 14.69 14.82 3.33
C ASP A 91 15.33 13.47 3.71
N ALA A 92 15.33 12.49 2.78
CA ALA A 92 15.90 11.15 2.99
C ALA A 92 15.38 10.41 4.24
N VAL A 93 14.11 10.64 4.61
CA VAL A 93 13.45 9.92 5.72
C VAL A 93 13.35 8.43 5.39
N ASP A 94 13.86 7.58 6.27
CA ASP A 94 13.69 6.12 6.14
C ASP A 94 12.32 5.70 6.70
N PHE A 95 11.30 5.64 5.84
CA PHE A 95 9.96 5.19 6.23
C PHE A 95 9.93 3.74 6.75
N ALA A 96 10.87 2.87 6.33
CA ALA A 96 10.96 1.50 6.83
C ALA A 96 11.44 1.42 8.30
N SER A 97 11.96 2.53 8.84
CA SER A 97 12.28 2.69 10.26
C SER A 97 11.15 3.28 11.10
N ILE A 98 10.05 3.69 10.46
CA ILE A 98 8.92 4.37 11.11
C ILE A 98 7.65 3.53 11.00
N LEU A 99 7.29 3.14 9.78
CA LEU A 99 6.02 2.54 9.47
C LEU A 99 5.95 1.08 9.93
N GLY A 100 4.76 0.68 10.37
CA GLY A 100 4.44 -0.61 10.94
C GLY A 100 5.11 -0.91 12.26
N LEU A 101 5.81 0.05 12.87
CA LEU A 101 6.46 -0.10 14.18
C LEU A 101 5.59 0.39 15.35
N GLY A 102 4.37 0.87 15.07
CA GLY A 102 3.44 1.38 16.09
C GLY A 102 3.76 2.81 16.55
N TYR A 103 4.44 3.57 15.70
CA TYR A 103 4.79 4.97 15.97
C TYR A 103 3.76 5.96 15.44
N VAL A 104 3.07 5.61 14.35
CA VAL A 104 2.16 6.49 13.64
C VAL A 104 0.71 6.14 14.00
N GLN A 105 -0.18 7.12 13.89
CA GLN A 105 -1.61 6.98 14.10
C GLN A 105 -2.20 5.85 13.23
N THR A 106 -3.12 5.12 13.82
CA THR A 106 -3.84 4.01 13.19
C THR A 106 -5.34 4.24 13.18
N GLU A 107 -6.03 3.56 12.28
CA GLU A 107 -7.49 3.42 12.26
C GLU A 107 -7.90 1.95 12.13
N PRO A 108 -9.17 1.61 12.42
CA PRO A 108 -9.70 0.28 12.13
C PRO A 108 -9.57 -0.09 10.65
N GLY A 109 -9.02 -1.28 10.38
CA GLY A 109 -8.88 -1.82 9.04
C GLY A 109 -10.17 -2.44 8.48
N PRO A 110 -10.20 -2.76 7.17
CA PRO A 110 -11.37 -3.29 6.49
C PRO A 110 -11.63 -4.79 6.77
N THR A 111 -10.67 -5.52 7.31
CA THR A 111 -10.76 -6.96 7.54
C THR A 111 -11.72 -7.26 8.69
N ALA A 112 -12.69 -8.13 8.45
CA ALA A 112 -13.56 -8.64 9.50
C ALA A 112 -12.75 -9.53 10.46
N THR A 113 -12.73 -9.16 11.74
CA THR A 113 -12.00 -9.87 12.79
C THR A 113 -12.95 -10.53 13.79
N PRO A 114 -12.52 -11.60 14.48
CA PRO A 114 -13.29 -12.17 15.58
C PRO A 114 -13.52 -11.15 16.71
N ASN A 115 -14.54 -11.37 17.54
CA ASN A 115 -14.81 -10.54 18.71
C ASN A 115 -13.57 -10.43 19.61
N GLY A 116 -13.27 -9.21 20.06
CA GLY A 116 -12.07 -8.93 20.86
C GLY A 116 -10.78 -8.83 20.04
N TRP A 117 -10.86 -8.83 18.70
CA TRP A 117 -9.73 -8.55 17.82
C TRP A 117 -10.07 -7.39 16.89
N GLN A 118 -9.08 -6.56 16.57
CA GLN A 118 -9.24 -5.43 15.65
C GLN A 118 -8.02 -5.31 14.74
N GLU A 119 -8.27 -5.19 13.44
CA GLU A 119 -7.25 -4.78 12.48
C GLU A 119 -6.97 -3.29 12.64
N LEU A 120 -5.70 -2.93 12.65
CA LEU A 120 -5.22 -1.56 12.66
C LEU A 120 -4.35 -1.31 11.44
N VAL A 121 -4.65 -0.21 10.74
CA VAL A 121 -3.91 0.26 9.57
C VAL A 121 -3.32 1.63 9.90
N GLU A 122 -2.04 1.82 9.62
CA GLU A 122 -1.39 3.13 9.79
C GLU A 122 -1.83 4.11 8.69
N THR A 123 -2.06 5.36 9.08
CA THR A 123 -2.63 6.38 8.20
C THR A 123 -1.94 7.73 8.36
N ALA A 124 -2.19 8.62 7.39
CA ALA A 124 -1.78 10.00 7.46
C ALA A 124 -2.68 10.92 6.64
N THR A 125 -2.47 12.22 6.80
CA THR A 125 -3.09 13.24 5.95
C THR A 125 -2.11 13.69 4.89
N LEU A 126 -2.52 13.64 3.62
CA LEU A 126 -1.77 14.15 2.48
C LEU A 126 -2.25 15.55 2.12
N LEU A 127 -1.37 16.54 2.22
CA LEU A 127 -1.61 17.89 1.76
C LEU A 127 -1.13 18.00 0.31
N PRO A 128 -1.97 18.50 -0.61
CA PRO A 128 -1.58 18.59 -2.01
C PRO A 128 -0.41 19.55 -2.20
N ALA A 129 0.36 19.32 -3.27
CA ALA A 129 1.37 20.26 -3.72
C ALA A 129 0.73 21.61 -4.03
N ALA A 130 1.48 22.70 -3.80
CA ALA A 130 1.05 24.02 -4.24
C ALA A 130 0.94 24.04 -5.77
N PRO A 131 -0.13 24.63 -6.34
CA PRO A 131 -0.23 24.80 -7.79
C PRO A 131 0.98 25.58 -8.30
N ASP A 132 1.53 25.13 -9.43
CA ASP A 132 2.71 25.70 -10.09
C ASP A 132 4.05 25.60 -9.31
N SER A 133 4.15 24.68 -8.34
CA SER A 133 5.43 24.29 -7.73
C SER A 133 5.96 22.99 -8.33
N ASP A 134 7.29 22.87 -8.43
CA ASP A 134 7.98 21.61 -8.72
C ASP A 134 8.02 20.67 -7.48
N ASP A 135 7.57 21.16 -6.32
CA ASP A 135 7.47 20.37 -5.08
C ASP A 135 6.33 19.34 -5.16
N GLY A 136 6.54 18.17 -4.55
CA GLY A 136 5.48 17.18 -4.37
C GLY A 136 4.57 17.49 -3.17
N PRO A 137 3.63 16.59 -2.86
CA PRO A 137 2.71 16.76 -1.73
C PRO A 137 3.46 16.70 -0.38
N VAL A 138 2.80 17.16 0.67
CA VAL A 138 3.32 17.08 2.04
C VAL A 138 2.51 16.04 2.81
N LEU A 139 3.19 15.03 3.34
CA LEU A 139 2.60 14.01 4.19
C LEU A 139 2.66 14.47 5.65
N GLN A 140 1.51 14.61 6.29
CA GLN A 140 1.40 14.95 7.71
C GLN A 140 1.25 13.67 8.53
N LEU A 141 2.34 13.20 9.13
CA LEU A 141 2.33 12.04 10.03
C LEU A 141 1.97 12.47 11.45
N ARG A 142 1.06 11.76 12.10
CA ARG A 142 0.75 11.97 13.54
C ARG A 142 1.26 10.80 14.36
N ALA A 143 1.88 11.10 15.49
CA ALA A 143 2.36 10.04 16.37
C ALA A 143 1.23 9.41 17.19
N ALA A 144 1.20 8.07 17.28
CA ALA A 144 0.28 7.33 18.14
C ALA A 144 0.72 7.32 19.61
N THR A 145 2.03 7.46 19.88
CA THR A 145 2.61 7.31 21.22
C THR A 145 3.68 8.35 21.51
N PRO A 146 4.07 8.58 22.78
CA PRO A 146 5.21 9.45 23.11
C PRO A 146 6.53 8.97 22.48
N ALA A 147 6.71 7.66 22.30
CA ALA A 147 7.85 7.11 21.58
C ALA A 147 7.76 7.46 20.08
N GLY A 148 6.57 7.34 19.49
CA GLY A 148 6.29 7.77 18.12
C GLY A 148 6.59 9.25 17.89
N ARG A 149 6.25 10.13 18.84
CA ARG A 149 6.55 11.57 18.74
C ARG A 149 8.04 11.84 18.55
N ARG A 150 8.89 11.11 19.29
CA ARG A 150 10.35 11.19 19.12
C ARG A 150 10.81 10.57 17.81
N ALA A 151 10.22 9.45 17.40
CA ALA A 151 10.60 8.74 16.18
C ALA A 151 10.37 9.57 14.92
N ILE A 152 9.25 10.31 14.84
CA ILE A 152 8.90 11.12 13.67
C ILE A 152 9.13 12.63 13.87
N ASN A 153 9.68 13.04 15.01
CA ASN A 153 9.85 14.45 15.41
C ASN A 153 8.52 15.25 15.39
N ASP A 154 7.43 14.66 15.90
CA ASP A 154 6.11 15.28 15.96
C ASP A 154 6.03 16.34 17.08
N PRO A 155 5.82 17.63 16.74
CA PRO A 155 5.68 18.71 17.72
C PRO A 155 4.32 18.70 18.46
N GLY A 156 3.36 17.87 18.05
CA GLY A 156 2.06 17.66 18.70
C GLY A 156 0.85 17.81 17.77
N ASP A 157 1.02 18.43 16.60
CA ASP A 157 0.01 18.60 15.55
C ASP A 157 0.35 17.80 14.27
N GLY A 158 1.39 16.98 14.33
CA GLY A 158 1.91 16.13 13.26
C GLY A 158 3.26 16.62 12.72
N ALA A 159 4.04 15.69 12.22
CA ALA A 159 5.30 15.94 11.54
C ALA A 159 5.07 16.07 10.01
N PRO A 160 5.38 17.23 9.40
CA PRO A 160 5.30 17.38 7.95
C PRO A 160 6.52 16.73 7.28
N ILE A 161 6.29 15.86 6.31
CA ILE A 161 7.31 15.24 5.48
C ILE A 161 7.05 15.60 4.03
N ARG A 162 8.01 16.27 3.38
CA ARG A 162 7.90 16.61 1.96
C ARG A 162 8.16 15.37 1.12
N LEU A 163 7.29 15.14 0.14
CA LEU A 163 7.41 14.06 -0.82
C LEU A 163 7.82 14.61 -2.19
N SER A 164 8.41 13.76 -3.02
CA SER A 164 8.57 14.02 -4.45
C SER A 164 7.20 14.08 -5.14
N PRO A 165 7.11 14.64 -6.35
CA PRO A 165 6.00 14.33 -7.24
C PRO A 165 5.79 12.82 -7.38
N ALA A 166 4.56 12.41 -7.70
CA ALA A 166 4.24 11.00 -7.89
C ALA A 166 5.12 10.39 -8.99
N LEU A 167 5.79 9.29 -8.66
CA LEU A 167 6.65 8.58 -9.58
C LEU A 167 5.81 7.75 -10.56
N PRO A 168 6.21 7.67 -11.85
CA PRO A 168 5.68 6.67 -12.75
C PRO A 168 5.92 5.25 -12.20
N ALA A 169 4.98 4.34 -12.44
CA ALA A 169 5.08 2.96 -11.96
C ALA A 169 6.41 2.29 -12.37
N GLN A 170 6.92 2.54 -13.58
CA GLN A 170 8.18 1.97 -14.07
C GLN A 170 9.40 2.41 -13.24
N GLU A 171 9.40 3.67 -12.81
CA GLU A 171 10.46 4.20 -11.96
C GLU A 171 10.32 3.67 -10.53
N ALA A 172 9.09 3.63 -10.02
CA ALA A 172 8.81 3.03 -8.72
C ALA A 172 9.21 1.55 -8.67
N MET A 173 9.00 0.80 -9.76
CA MET A 173 9.43 -0.60 -9.89
C MET A 173 10.95 -0.79 -9.93
N GLY A 174 11.74 0.28 -9.99
CA GLY A 174 13.20 0.19 -9.98
C GLY A 174 13.73 -0.62 -11.17
N VAL A 175 13.12 -0.51 -12.36
CA VAL A 175 13.53 -1.29 -13.56
C VAL A 175 15.04 -1.17 -13.87
N ALA A 176 15.69 -0.09 -13.44
CA ALA A 176 17.14 0.09 -13.56
C ALA A 176 17.99 -0.50 -12.42
N SER A 177 17.44 -0.67 -11.21
CA SER A 177 18.19 -1.00 -9.98
C SER A 177 17.75 -2.30 -9.27
N GLY A 178 16.58 -2.84 -9.59
CA GLY A 178 15.95 -3.94 -8.87
C GLY A 178 15.52 -3.57 -7.45
N LEU A 179 15.01 -4.56 -6.71
CA LEU A 179 14.67 -4.46 -5.29
C LEU A 179 15.92 -4.64 -4.42
N ASP A 180 16.13 -3.74 -3.45
CA ASP A 180 17.07 -3.94 -2.35
C ASP A 180 16.48 -4.95 -1.36
N HIS A 181 16.76 -6.22 -1.61
CA HIS A 181 16.22 -7.34 -0.82
C HIS A 181 16.66 -7.27 0.64
N THR A 182 17.86 -6.76 0.92
CA THR A 182 18.39 -6.68 2.29
C THR A 182 17.63 -5.66 3.10
N ARG A 183 17.46 -4.43 2.61
CA ARG A 183 16.68 -3.40 3.32
C ARG A 183 15.22 -3.80 3.46
N PHE A 184 14.65 -4.39 2.42
CA PHE A 184 13.28 -4.90 2.46
C PHE A 184 13.12 -6.00 3.52
N ALA A 185 14.02 -6.98 3.55
CA ALA A 185 14.03 -8.04 4.57
C ALA A 185 14.23 -7.50 5.99
N VAL A 186 15.07 -6.47 6.18
CA VAL A 186 15.20 -5.79 7.48
C VAL A 186 13.88 -5.16 7.92
N HIS A 187 13.18 -4.49 7.01
CA HIS A 187 11.88 -3.90 7.32
C HIS A 187 10.88 -4.97 7.75
N ILE A 188 10.73 -6.02 6.96
CA ILE A 188 9.88 -7.18 7.28
C ILE A 188 10.27 -7.79 8.63
N GLY A 189 11.56 -8.00 8.88
CA GLY A 189 12.05 -8.53 10.15
C GLY A 189 11.66 -7.67 11.34
N ARG A 190 11.71 -6.33 11.21
CA ARG A 190 11.24 -5.41 12.25
C ARG A 190 9.72 -5.50 12.47
N LEU A 191 8.94 -5.64 11.40
CA LEU A 191 7.48 -5.86 11.52
C LEU A 191 7.18 -7.16 12.26
N MET A 192 7.88 -8.25 11.92
CA MET A 192 7.76 -9.54 12.61
C MET A 192 8.12 -9.42 14.10
N LEU A 193 9.26 -8.77 14.43
CA LEU A 193 9.66 -8.55 15.82
C LEU A 193 8.61 -7.75 16.62
N ARG A 194 8.02 -6.72 16.00
CA ARG A 194 6.92 -5.98 16.62
C ARG A 194 5.71 -6.90 16.84
N ALA A 195 5.31 -7.66 15.81
CA ALA A 195 4.14 -8.53 15.90
C ALA A 195 4.30 -9.55 17.04
N ALA A 196 5.47 -10.18 17.15
CA ALA A 196 5.78 -11.08 18.26
C ALA A 196 5.71 -10.38 19.62
N ARG A 197 6.33 -9.20 19.76
CA ARG A 197 6.27 -8.40 21.00
C ARG A 197 4.83 -8.09 21.42
N ASP A 198 3.98 -7.76 20.46
CA ASP A 198 2.60 -7.31 20.71
C ASP A 198 1.60 -8.48 20.76
N GLY A 199 2.02 -9.72 20.47
CA GLY A 199 1.12 -10.88 20.34
C GLY A 199 0.14 -10.72 19.18
N ALA A 200 0.60 -10.12 18.08
CA ALA A 200 -0.22 -9.67 16.96
C ALA A 200 -0.23 -10.69 15.82
N ILE A 201 -1.22 -10.53 14.93
CA ILE A 201 -1.18 -11.11 13.59
C ILE A 201 -0.72 -10.02 12.63
N LEU A 202 0.43 -10.21 12.00
CA LEU A 202 0.85 -9.34 10.89
C LEU A 202 0.17 -9.83 9.61
N LEU A 203 -0.55 -8.94 8.93
CA LEU A 203 -1.27 -9.24 7.70
C LEU A 203 -0.61 -8.50 6.55
N PHE A 204 -0.35 -9.21 5.45
CA PHE A 204 0.12 -8.62 4.21
C PHE A 204 -0.91 -8.80 3.12
N THR A 205 -1.12 -7.74 2.36
CA THR A 205 -2.11 -7.70 1.29
C THR A 205 -1.49 -7.19 0.00
N LEU A 206 -2.16 -7.50 -1.12
CA LEU A 206 -1.82 -7.00 -2.45
C LEU A 206 -3.03 -6.31 -3.04
N ARG A 207 -2.90 -5.04 -3.41
CA ARG A 207 -3.95 -4.35 -4.16
C ARG A 207 -3.66 -4.46 -5.65
N ALA A 208 -4.49 -5.21 -6.37
CA ALA A 208 -4.38 -5.28 -7.82
C ALA A 208 -4.79 -3.93 -8.45
N PRO A 209 -4.20 -3.53 -9.60
CA PRO A 209 -4.62 -2.31 -10.29
C PRO A 209 -6.12 -2.33 -10.59
N ARG A 210 -6.82 -1.23 -10.26
CA ARG A 210 -8.28 -1.05 -10.45
C ARG A 210 -9.16 -1.95 -9.58
N ASP A 211 -8.57 -2.69 -8.65
CA ASP A 211 -9.31 -3.39 -7.62
C ASP A 211 -9.45 -2.48 -6.39
N PRO A 212 -10.68 -2.17 -5.95
CA PRO A 212 -10.87 -1.41 -4.72
C PRO A 212 -10.46 -2.21 -3.47
N GLU A 213 -10.48 -3.54 -3.52
CA GLU A 213 -10.19 -4.40 -2.39
C GLU A 213 -8.77 -4.97 -2.46
N ALA A 214 -8.12 -5.01 -1.29
CA ALA A 214 -6.81 -5.62 -1.17
C ALA A 214 -6.97 -7.12 -0.94
N HIS A 215 -6.21 -7.94 -1.68
CA HIS A 215 -6.23 -9.38 -1.56
C HIS A 215 -5.26 -9.83 -0.48
N HIS A 216 -5.70 -10.75 0.38
CA HIS A 216 -4.83 -11.38 1.36
C HIS A 216 -3.69 -12.14 0.66
N LEU A 217 -2.45 -11.85 1.05
CA LEU A 217 -1.28 -12.61 0.60
C LEU A 217 -0.77 -13.56 1.68
N LEU A 218 -0.50 -13.02 2.86
CA LEU A 218 0.17 -13.74 3.94
C LEU A 218 -0.29 -13.22 5.29
N SER A 219 -0.54 -14.16 6.19
CA SER A 219 -0.78 -13.90 7.61
C SER A 219 0.37 -14.47 8.42
N VAL A 220 0.78 -13.74 9.46
CA VAL A 220 1.83 -14.14 10.39
C VAL A 220 1.37 -13.90 11.84
N PRO A 221 0.45 -14.73 12.37
CA PRO A 221 0.24 -14.86 13.80
C PRO A 221 1.57 -15.09 14.52
N SER A 222 1.79 -14.31 15.58
CA SER A 222 3.06 -14.30 16.30
C SER A 222 2.85 -14.26 17.81
N GLU A 223 3.65 -15.03 18.55
CA GLU A 223 3.68 -15.00 20.01
C GLU A 223 5.10 -15.20 20.56
N VAL A 224 5.29 -14.87 21.84
CA VAL A 224 6.57 -15.05 22.55
C VAL A 224 6.33 -15.91 23.77
N ASP A 225 7.06 -17.01 23.88
CA ASP A 225 6.95 -17.90 25.03
C ASP A 225 7.75 -17.41 26.26
N ALA A 226 7.61 -18.14 27.36
CA ALA A 226 8.33 -17.84 28.61
C ALA A 226 9.87 -17.97 28.48
N ARG A 227 10.37 -18.63 27.44
CA ARG A 227 11.80 -18.80 27.14
C ARG A 227 12.32 -17.78 26.14
N GLN A 228 11.51 -16.79 25.75
CA GLN A 228 11.84 -15.79 24.75
C GLN A 228 12.08 -16.39 23.36
N VAL A 229 11.41 -17.50 23.06
CA VAL A 229 11.26 -18.02 21.70
C VAL A 229 10.07 -17.32 21.08
N MET A 230 10.30 -16.71 19.92
CA MET A 230 9.26 -16.14 19.08
C MET A 230 8.74 -17.22 18.16
N HIS A 231 7.44 -17.46 18.20
CA HIS A 231 6.74 -18.40 17.33
C HIS A 231 6.02 -17.61 16.25
N PHE A 232 6.31 -17.92 14.99
CA PHE A 232 5.64 -17.33 13.83
C PHE A 232 4.94 -18.42 13.03
N HIS A 233 3.64 -18.27 12.81
CA HIS A 233 2.83 -19.24 12.06
C HIS A 233 2.45 -18.67 10.70
N LEU A 234 3.29 -18.84 9.69
CA LEU A 234 3.08 -18.21 8.38
C LEU A 234 2.02 -18.99 7.60
N GLY A 235 0.99 -18.30 7.12
CA GLY A 235 -0.08 -18.90 6.33
C GLY A 235 -0.43 -18.10 5.08
N THR A 236 -0.35 -18.74 3.91
CA THR A 236 -0.66 -18.15 2.61
C THR A 236 -1.54 -19.07 1.75
N LEU A 237 -2.30 -18.48 0.83
CA LEU A 237 -3.03 -19.18 -0.23
C LEU A 237 -2.19 -19.35 -1.51
N LEU A 238 -0.99 -18.80 -1.55
CA LEU A 238 -0.07 -19.00 -2.67
C LEU A 238 0.49 -20.42 -2.64
N ASP A 239 0.70 -20.99 -3.82
CA ASP A 239 1.41 -22.24 -3.97
C ASP A 239 2.91 -21.99 -3.84
N MET A 240 3.42 -22.28 -2.65
CA MET A 240 4.83 -22.15 -2.28
C MET A 240 5.40 -23.55 -2.08
N ASP A 241 6.46 -23.87 -2.81
CA ASP A 241 7.04 -25.21 -2.86
C ASP A 241 8.57 -25.20 -3.01
N ASP A 242 9.18 -24.02 -2.93
CA ASP A 242 10.58 -23.74 -3.11
C ASP A 242 11.17 -22.95 -1.92
N GLY A 243 12.49 -22.74 -1.93
CA GLY A 243 13.17 -21.93 -0.91
C GLY A 243 12.90 -22.41 0.52
N ALA A 244 12.55 -21.48 1.41
CA ALA A 244 12.18 -21.80 2.79
C ALA A 244 10.87 -22.60 2.92
N TRP A 245 10.05 -22.62 1.86
CA TRP A 245 8.74 -23.25 1.82
C TRP A 245 8.77 -24.68 1.25
N ALA A 246 9.93 -25.20 0.84
CA ALA A 246 10.07 -26.52 0.21
C ALA A 246 9.48 -27.68 1.06
N HIS A 247 9.44 -27.51 2.37
CA HIS A 247 8.90 -28.49 3.32
C HIS A 247 7.68 -27.97 4.10
N ALA A 248 7.05 -26.90 3.61
CA ALA A 248 5.85 -26.34 4.22
C ALA A 248 4.71 -27.35 4.21
N LYS A 249 3.88 -27.30 5.25
CA LYS A 249 2.68 -28.13 5.37
C LYS A 249 1.61 -27.57 4.42
N ARG A 250 0.89 -28.47 3.74
CA ARG A 250 -0.29 -28.12 2.94
C ARG A 250 -1.56 -28.64 3.59
N ALA A 251 -2.51 -27.75 3.85
CA ALA A 251 -3.81 -28.09 4.43
C ALA A 251 -4.86 -27.07 3.98
N ASP A 252 -6.07 -27.52 3.65
CA ASP A 252 -7.21 -26.66 3.33
C ASP A 252 -6.93 -25.56 2.29
N ASN A 253 -6.17 -25.91 1.24
CA ASN A 253 -5.68 -25.00 0.18
C ASN A 253 -4.73 -23.88 0.65
N MET A 254 -4.19 -24.00 1.88
CA MET A 254 -3.15 -23.13 2.40
C MET A 254 -1.80 -23.83 2.40
N THR A 255 -0.75 -23.04 2.20
CA THR A 255 0.63 -23.39 2.51
C THR A 255 1.01 -22.77 3.85
N LEU A 256 1.48 -23.60 4.78
CA LEU A 256 1.75 -23.26 6.17
C LEU A 256 3.21 -23.53 6.53
N LEU A 257 3.87 -22.56 7.16
CA LEU A 257 5.25 -22.66 7.61
C LEU A 257 5.39 -22.09 9.02
N ASP A 258 5.87 -22.92 9.95
CA ASP A 258 6.13 -22.50 11.33
C ASP A 258 7.61 -22.15 11.51
N LEU A 259 7.90 -21.04 12.20
CA LEU A 259 9.24 -20.60 12.54
C LEU A 259 9.37 -20.40 14.05
N ASP A 260 10.36 -21.06 14.65
CA ASP A 260 10.70 -20.93 16.07
C ASP A 260 12.06 -20.23 16.21
N ILE A 261 12.05 -18.99 16.69
CA ILE A 261 13.22 -18.12 16.68
C ILE A 261 13.54 -17.65 18.10
N PRO A 262 14.59 -18.18 18.76
CA PRO A 262 15.04 -17.64 20.03
C PRO A 262 15.48 -16.19 19.85
N TYR A 263 14.89 -15.23 20.58
CA TYR A 263 15.24 -13.81 20.44
C TYR A 263 16.74 -13.54 20.63
N GLN A 264 17.35 -14.23 21.60
CA GLN A 264 18.79 -14.17 21.87
C GLN A 264 19.65 -14.58 20.68
N SER A 265 19.12 -15.43 19.79
CA SER A 265 19.84 -15.83 18.58
C SER A 265 20.02 -14.67 17.61
N LEU A 266 19.16 -13.65 17.64
CA LEU A 266 19.20 -12.49 16.76
C LEU A 266 20.14 -11.38 17.26
N LEU A 267 20.71 -11.51 18.45
CA LEU A 267 21.51 -10.45 19.07
C LEU A 267 22.99 -10.62 18.74
N SER A 268 23.64 -9.49 18.47
CA SER A 268 25.08 -9.43 18.26
C SER A 268 25.82 -9.85 19.53
N LYS A 269 26.79 -10.77 19.40
CA LYS A 269 27.60 -11.27 20.54
C LYS A 269 28.68 -10.30 21.02
N SER A 270 28.79 -9.11 20.44
CA SER A 270 29.83 -8.14 20.77
C SER A 270 29.58 -7.49 22.13
N GLY A 271 30.47 -7.74 23.10
CA GLY A 271 30.42 -7.19 24.46
C GLY A 271 30.73 -5.69 24.60
N GLN A 272 30.29 -4.86 23.65
CA GLN A 272 30.26 -3.40 23.83
C GLN A 272 28.81 -2.94 24.00
N VAL A 273 28.65 -1.93 24.86
CA VAL A 273 27.39 -1.42 25.40
C VAL A 273 26.29 -1.32 24.32
N GLY A 274 25.25 -2.15 24.49
CA GLY A 274 24.08 -2.24 23.62
C GLY A 274 24.08 -3.50 22.75
N GLN A 275 23.29 -4.51 23.11
CA GLN A 275 23.04 -5.66 22.24
C GLN A 275 22.18 -5.20 21.04
N GLY A 276 22.81 -5.01 19.87
CA GLY A 276 22.12 -4.72 18.62
C GLY A 276 21.66 -5.99 17.90
N LEU A 277 20.63 -5.88 17.06
CA LEU A 277 20.21 -6.97 16.16
C LEU A 277 21.31 -7.26 15.14
N GLU A 278 21.66 -8.54 14.98
CA GLU A 278 22.56 -9.02 13.94
C GLU A 278 21.82 -9.05 12.59
N LEU A 279 22.31 -8.26 11.65
CA LEU A 279 21.65 -8.01 10.36
C LEU A 279 21.35 -9.31 9.61
N GLU A 280 22.35 -10.18 9.44
CA GLU A 280 22.24 -11.44 8.69
C GLU A 280 21.14 -12.34 9.26
N ARG A 281 21.10 -12.47 10.59
CA ARG A 281 20.11 -13.31 11.28
C ARG A 281 18.70 -12.73 11.18
N LEU A 282 18.57 -11.41 11.25
CA LEU A 282 17.30 -10.73 11.05
C LEU A 282 16.78 -10.96 9.62
N THR A 283 17.65 -10.84 8.62
CA THR A 283 17.27 -11.07 7.22
C THR A 283 16.95 -12.53 6.94
N ASP A 284 17.64 -13.46 7.58
CA ASP A 284 17.37 -14.90 7.46
C ASP A 284 16.02 -15.27 8.08
N MET A 285 15.69 -14.70 9.24
CA MET A 285 14.38 -14.85 9.87
C MET A 285 13.25 -14.35 8.96
N ALA A 286 13.45 -13.18 8.33
CA ALA A 286 12.44 -12.56 7.47
C ALA A 286 12.31 -13.22 6.08
N ARG A 287 13.29 -14.03 5.68
CA ARG A 287 13.39 -14.60 4.33
C ARG A 287 12.12 -15.33 3.86
N PRO A 288 11.47 -16.20 4.64
CA PRO A 288 10.29 -16.92 4.17
C PRO A 288 9.11 -15.97 3.87
N VAL A 289 8.97 -14.91 4.67
CA VAL A 289 7.98 -13.85 4.42
C VAL A 289 8.31 -13.11 3.13
N VAL A 290 9.56 -12.68 2.95
CA VAL A 290 10.01 -11.97 1.74
C VAL A 290 9.79 -12.81 0.47
N GLU A 291 10.15 -14.09 0.48
CA GLU A 291 9.91 -15.02 -0.64
C GLU A 291 8.42 -15.07 -1.01
N CYS A 292 7.53 -15.16 -0.01
CA CYS A 292 6.09 -15.17 -0.23
C CYS A 292 5.57 -13.82 -0.78
N LEU A 293 6.01 -12.70 -0.22
CA LEU A 293 5.55 -11.36 -0.63
C LEU A 293 5.98 -11.00 -2.05
N LEU A 294 7.13 -11.50 -2.49
CA LEU A 294 7.66 -11.22 -3.83
C LEU A 294 7.17 -12.22 -4.89
N ARG A 295 6.56 -13.34 -4.50
CA ARG A 295 6.02 -14.34 -5.42
C ARG A 295 5.07 -13.78 -6.49
N PRO A 296 4.17 -12.82 -6.18
CA PRO A 296 3.33 -12.21 -7.21
C PRO A 296 4.07 -11.30 -8.19
N GLY A 297 5.30 -10.85 -7.86
CA GLY A 297 6.12 -9.96 -8.70
C GLY A 297 5.80 -8.47 -8.60
N PHE A 298 4.95 -8.04 -7.66
CA PHE A 298 4.45 -6.66 -7.57
C PHE A 298 4.65 -6.04 -6.17
N PRO A 299 5.90 -5.82 -5.71
CA PRO A 299 6.16 -5.26 -4.37
C PRO A 299 5.55 -3.87 -4.17
N PHE A 300 5.35 -3.12 -5.24
CA PHE A 300 4.86 -1.74 -5.24
C PHE A 300 3.37 -1.59 -4.89
N ALA A 301 2.63 -2.69 -4.87
CA ALA A 301 1.22 -2.70 -4.49
C ALA A 301 0.98 -3.54 -3.23
N LEU A 302 2.04 -3.81 -2.46
CA LEU A 302 1.94 -4.47 -1.17
C LEU A 302 1.42 -3.50 -0.12
N GLY A 303 0.52 -4.00 0.72
CA GLY A 303 0.05 -3.36 1.94
C GLY A 303 0.37 -4.22 3.14
N PHE A 304 0.29 -3.62 4.32
CA PHE A 304 0.41 -4.35 5.56
C PHE A 304 -0.53 -3.75 6.61
N SER A 305 -0.93 -4.57 7.56
CA SER A 305 -1.71 -4.17 8.73
C SER A 305 -1.40 -5.11 9.89
N VAL A 306 -1.86 -4.74 11.08
CA VAL A 306 -1.69 -5.57 12.28
C VAL A 306 -3.04 -5.84 12.91
N ILE A 307 -3.31 -7.08 13.27
CA ILE A 307 -4.49 -7.46 14.04
C ILE A 307 -4.06 -7.67 15.48
N LEU A 308 -4.68 -6.93 16.39
CA LEU A 308 -4.40 -6.98 17.83
C LEU A 308 -5.63 -7.43 18.59
N HIS A 309 -5.41 -8.08 19.73
CA HIS A 309 -6.46 -8.31 20.69
C HIS A 309 -6.83 -7.00 21.40
N GLU A 310 -8.12 -6.65 21.42
CA GLU A 310 -8.66 -5.53 22.16
C GLU A 310 -8.42 -5.78 23.66
N ARG A 311 -7.72 -4.87 24.34
CA ARG A 311 -7.41 -5.00 25.77
C ARG A 311 -8.51 -4.44 26.64
#